data_AF-A0A968PW68-F1
#
_entry.id   AF-A0A968PW68-F1
#
_cell.length_a   1.000
_cell.length_b   1.000
_cell.length_c   1.000
_cell.angle_alpha   90.00
_cell.angle_beta   90.00
_cell.angle_gamma   90.00
#
_symmetry.space_group_name_H-M   'P 1'
#
loop_
_entity.id
_entity.type
_entity.pdbx_description
1 polymer ?
#
loop_
_entity_poly.entity_id
_entity_poly.type
_entity_poly.pdbx_seq_one_letter_code
_entity_poly.pdbx_strand_id
1 'polypeptide(L)'
;MKFMVGGDRQNWFPLLSKIVVALGCVLGIGLLQQPQLDRLKRAATDASPEELRQQDEAEIVYLNLVQQSPTFGFDNLVADWIFLDFLQYFGDNPARNQIGYELSPEYFEAILNHDPYFRDAYLFLSGSTTLYAGRPDRTIEIMNEHISKLSPRVPDKAFLFGATKAQMNCCFWETVRRLNVPLRQ
;
A
#
# COMPACT_ATOMS: atom_id res chain seq x y z
N MET A 1 -68.52 -14.29 -24.55
CA MET A 1 -67.69 -13.10 -24.84
C MET A 1 -66.35 -13.30 -24.14
N LYS A 2 -65.25 -13.37 -24.91
CA LYS A 2 -63.96 -13.98 -24.54
C LYS A 2 -63.10 -12.95 -23.79
N PHE A 3 -62.55 -13.32 -22.62
CA PHE A 3 -61.58 -12.53 -21.87
C PHE A 3 -60.29 -12.32 -22.69
N MET A 4 -59.86 -11.07 -22.86
CA MET A 4 -58.49 -10.72 -23.27
C MET A 4 -57.75 -10.22 -22.02
N VAL A 5 -56.91 -11.07 -21.45
CA VAL A 5 -55.80 -10.66 -20.58
C VAL A 5 -54.54 -10.78 -21.44
N GLY A 6 -54.00 -9.65 -21.86
CA GLY A 6 -52.71 -9.56 -22.53
C GLY A 6 -51.60 -9.82 -21.53
N GLY A 7 -51.03 -11.02 -21.54
CA GLY A 7 -49.80 -11.32 -20.84
C GLY A 7 -48.61 -11.06 -21.76
N ASP A 8 -47.80 -10.05 -21.44
CA ASP A 8 -46.51 -9.83 -22.08
C ASP A 8 -45.65 -11.09 -21.91
N ARG A 9 -45.27 -11.71 -23.03
CA ARG A 9 -44.28 -12.79 -23.05
C ARG A 9 -42.90 -12.19 -22.80
N GLN A 10 -42.57 -11.98 -21.53
CA GLN A 10 -41.25 -11.60 -21.08
C GLN A 10 -40.23 -12.67 -21.55
N ASN A 11 -39.21 -12.30 -22.32
CA ASN A 11 -38.15 -13.21 -22.75
C ASN A 11 -37.21 -13.50 -21.56
N TRP A 12 -37.42 -14.62 -20.86
CA TRP A 12 -36.64 -15.04 -19.69
C TRP A 12 -35.27 -15.63 -20.01
N PHE A 13 -35.06 -16.09 -21.26
CA PHE A 13 -33.78 -16.64 -21.73
C PHE A 13 -32.56 -15.72 -21.57
N PRO A 14 -32.61 -14.43 -21.98
CA PRO A 14 -31.50 -13.50 -21.77
C PRO A 14 -31.28 -13.12 -20.29
N LEU A 15 -32.27 -13.34 -19.41
CA LEU A 15 -32.10 -13.13 -17.97
C LEU A 15 -31.37 -14.32 -17.33
N LEU A 16 -31.75 -15.54 -17.72
CA LEU A 16 -31.10 -16.78 -17.26
C LEU A 16 -29.63 -16.84 -17.68
N SER A 17 -29.28 -16.47 -18.91
CA SER A 17 -27.89 -16.47 -19.36
C SER A 17 -27.01 -15.50 -18.56
N LYS A 18 -27.52 -14.30 -18.25
CA LYS A 18 -26.81 -13.31 -17.42
C LYS A 18 -26.58 -13.83 -16.00
N ILE A 19 -27.57 -14.50 -15.41
CA ILE A 19 -27.44 -15.11 -14.07
C ILE A 19 -26.39 -16.21 -14.07
N VAL A 20 -26.41 -17.09 -15.07
CA VAL A 20 -25.42 -18.18 -15.19
C VAL A 20 -24.00 -17.63 -15.34
N VAL A 21 -23.80 -16.59 -16.17
CA VAL A 21 -22.50 -15.93 -16.33
C VAL A 21 -22.07 -15.27 -15.02
N ALA A 22 -22.95 -14.53 -14.36
CA ALA A 22 -22.63 -13.88 -13.09
C ALA A 22 -22.25 -14.90 -12.00
N LEU A 23 -23.00 -16.01 -11.87
CA LEU A 23 -22.68 -17.09 -10.95
C LEU A 23 -21.35 -17.76 -11.29
N GLY A 24 -21.07 -17.98 -12.57
CA GLY A 24 -19.78 -18.50 -13.05
C GLY A 24 -18.60 -17.60 -12.69
N CYS A 25 -18.76 -16.27 -12.84
CA CYS A 25 -17.74 -15.30 -12.42
C CYS A 25 -17.50 -15.33 -10.92
N VAL A 26 -18.56 -15.35 -10.11
CA VAL A 26 -18.44 -15.41 -8.63
C VAL A 26 -17.78 -16.72 -8.18
N LEU A 27 -18.17 -17.85 -8.77
CA LEU A 27 -17.53 -19.15 -8.50
C LEU A 27 -16.06 -19.16 -8.91
N GLY A 28 -15.74 -18.63 -10.10
CA GLY A 28 -14.37 -18.50 -10.57
C GLY A 28 -13.50 -17.66 -9.65
N ILE A 29 -14.01 -16.50 -9.22
CA ILE A 29 -13.34 -15.63 -8.24
C ILE A 29 -13.16 -16.37 -6.90
N GLY A 30 -14.21 -17.02 -6.40
CA GLY A 30 -14.15 -17.77 -5.13
C GLY A 30 -13.11 -18.89 -5.13
N LEU A 31 -13.00 -19.63 -6.25
CA LEU A 31 -11.99 -20.69 -6.41
C LEU A 31 -10.57 -20.12 -6.53
N LEU A 32 -10.38 -18.99 -7.21
CA LEU A 32 -9.07 -18.35 -7.35
C LEU A 32 -8.61 -17.66 -6.05
N GLN A 33 -9.54 -17.20 -5.22
CA GLN A 33 -9.24 -16.56 -3.94
C GLN A 33 -9.01 -17.55 -2.79
N GLN A 34 -9.45 -18.81 -2.92
CA GLN A 34 -9.31 -19.80 -1.85
C GLN A 34 -7.85 -20.09 -1.44
N PRO A 35 -6.89 -20.28 -2.39
CA PRO A 35 -5.48 -20.50 -2.04
C PRO A 35 -4.85 -19.29 -1.33
N GLN A 36 -5.26 -18.08 -1.70
CA GLN A 36 -4.80 -16.85 -1.05
C GLN A 36 -5.32 -16.79 0.39
N LEU A 37 -6.59 -17.14 0.59
CA LEU A 37 -7.19 -17.21 1.93
C LEU A 37 -6.50 -18.25 2.82
N ASP A 38 -6.17 -19.42 2.27
CA ASP A 38 -5.47 -20.46 3.02
C ASP A 38 -4.03 -20.06 3.36
N ARG A 39 -3.35 -19.33 2.45
CA ARG A 39 -2.03 -18.74 2.72
C ARG A 39 -2.11 -17.71 3.85
N LEU A 40 -3.09 -16.82 3.84
CA LEU A 40 -3.31 -15.82 4.89
C LEU A 40 -3.60 -16.46 6.25
N LYS A 41 -4.42 -17.52 6.29
CA LYS A 41 -4.72 -18.25 7.53
C LYS A 41 -3.47 -18.93 8.12
N ARG A 42 -2.63 -19.52 7.27
CA ARG A 42 -1.37 -20.15 7.70
C ARG A 42 -0.37 -19.11 8.19
N ALA A 43 -0.21 -18.01 7.46
CA ALA A 43 0.67 -16.91 7.85
C ALA A 43 0.28 -16.32 9.20
N ALA A 44 -1.03 -16.16 9.46
CA ALA A 44 -1.54 -15.60 10.70
C ALA A 44 -1.40 -16.51 11.93
N THR A 45 -1.20 -17.82 11.76
CA THR A 45 -1.23 -18.78 12.88
C THR A 45 0.14 -19.29 13.29
N ASP A 46 1.05 -19.60 12.35
CA ASP A 46 2.29 -20.35 12.66
C ASP A 46 3.50 -19.98 11.78
N ALA A 47 3.53 -18.81 11.12
CA ALA A 47 4.67 -18.45 10.28
C ALA A 47 5.96 -18.25 11.11
N SER A 48 7.03 -18.93 10.72
CA SER A 48 8.35 -18.75 11.32
C SER A 48 8.97 -17.41 10.90
N PRO A 49 9.87 -16.82 11.72
CA PRO A 49 10.59 -15.60 11.35
C PRO A 49 11.31 -15.68 10.00
N GLU A 50 11.90 -16.84 9.67
CA GLU A 50 12.53 -17.08 8.36
C GLU A 50 11.52 -17.01 7.20
N GLU A 51 10.34 -17.62 7.33
CA GLU A 51 9.30 -17.55 6.28
C GLU A 51 8.78 -16.13 6.11
N LEU A 52 8.62 -15.38 7.20
CA LEU A 52 8.21 -13.98 7.15
C LEU A 52 9.26 -13.10 6.47
N ARG A 53 10.55 -13.33 6.74
CA ARG A 53 11.64 -12.62 6.05
C ARG A 53 11.67 -12.95 4.56
N GLN A 54 11.46 -14.20 4.17
CA GLN A 54 11.36 -14.56 2.75
C GLN A 54 10.17 -13.89 2.06
N GLN A 55 9.06 -13.68 2.77
CA GLN A 55 7.93 -12.93 2.26
C GLN A 55 8.28 -11.45 2.08
N ASP A 56 8.91 -10.82 3.08
CA ASP A 56 9.37 -9.43 2.97
C ASP A 56 10.39 -9.27 1.83
N GLU A 57 11.31 -10.23 1.62
CA GLU A 57 12.25 -10.23 0.49
C GLU A 57 11.54 -10.33 -0.87
N ALA A 58 10.53 -11.20 -0.99
CA ALA A 58 9.72 -11.31 -2.20
C ALA A 58 8.93 -10.02 -2.46
N GLU A 59 8.45 -9.36 -1.40
CA GLU A 59 7.75 -8.09 -1.48
C GLU A 59 8.69 -6.97 -1.95
N ILE A 60 9.93 -6.91 -1.47
CA ILE A 60 10.95 -5.97 -1.99
C ILE A 60 11.13 -6.14 -3.50
N VAL A 61 11.22 -7.39 -3.98
CA VAL A 61 11.35 -7.67 -5.42
C VAL A 61 10.11 -7.20 -6.17
N TYR A 62 8.92 -7.46 -5.64
CA TYR A 62 7.67 -6.98 -6.22
C TYR A 62 7.61 -5.45 -6.29
N LEU A 63 7.92 -4.74 -5.20
CA LEU A 63 7.94 -3.28 -5.16
C LEU A 63 8.93 -2.70 -6.18
N ASN A 64 10.12 -3.27 -6.29
CA ASN A 64 11.12 -2.85 -7.29
C ASN A 64 10.61 -3.04 -8.74
N LEU A 65 9.89 -4.13 -9.00
CA LEU A 65 9.31 -4.39 -10.32
C LEU A 65 8.18 -3.40 -10.63
N VAL A 66 7.29 -3.14 -9.67
CA VAL A 66 6.18 -2.20 -9.87
C VAL A 66 6.69 -0.77 -10.11
N GLN A 67 7.71 -0.33 -9.35
CA GLN A 67 8.34 0.98 -9.52
C GLN A 67 8.91 1.20 -10.93
N GLN A 68 9.43 0.14 -11.56
CA GLN A 68 10.01 0.21 -12.90
C GLN A 68 9.01 -0.07 -14.02
N SER A 69 7.79 -0.47 -13.67
CA SER A 69 6.76 -0.86 -14.63
C SER A 69 6.07 0.37 -15.25
N PRO A 70 5.74 0.33 -16.56
CA PRO A 70 4.95 1.39 -17.17
C PRO A 70 3.52 1.36 -16.62
N THR A 71 3.06 2.48 -16.08
CA THR A 71 1.71 2.65 -15.49
C THR A 71 0.66 3.09 -16.52
N PHE A 72 1.07 3.44 -17.74
CA PHE A 72 0.21 3.93 -18.82
C PHE A 72 -0.68 5.12 -18.43
N GLY A 73 -0.21 5.97 -17.51
CA GLY A 73 -0.93 7.15 -17.02
C GLY A 73 -1.81 6.92 -15.80
N PHE A 74 -1.72 5.74 -15.17
CA PHE A 74 -2.45 5.38 -13.94
C PHE A 74 -1.55 5.38 -12.69
N ASP A 75 -0.56 6.28 -12.63
CA ASP A 75 0.41 6.32 -11.52
C ASP A 75 -0.25 6.44 -10.14
N ASN A 76 -1.30 7.25 -10.03
CA ASN A 76 -2.06 7.43 -8.79
C ASN A 76 -2.76 6.14 -8.34
N LEU A 77 -3.31 5.35 -9.28
CA LEU A 77 -3.98 4.09 -8.97
C LEU A 77 -2.95 3.03 -8.49
N VAL A 78 -1.76 3.03 -9.08
CA VAL A 78 -0.66 2.17 -8.64
C VAL A 78 -0.21 2.59 -7.23
N ALA A 79 -0.05 3.89 -6.98
CA ALA A 79 0.26 4.42 -5.66
C ALA A 79 -0.80 4.04 -4.61
N ASP A 80 -2.10 4.19 -4.93
CA ASP A 80 -3.22 3.76 -4.08
C ASP A 80 -3.13 2.26 -3.76
N TRP A 81 -2.81 1.44 -4.74
CA TRP A 81 -2.69 -0.01 -4.56
C TRP A 81 -1.55 -0.38 -3.62
N ILE A 82 -0.35 0.19 -3.86
CA ILE A 82 0.82 -0.02 -3.00
C ILE A 82 0.52 0.47 -1.57
N PHE A 83 -0.25 1.56 -1.41
CA PHE A 83 -0.66 2.03 -0.10
C PHE A 83 -1.57 1.03 0.64
N LEU A 84 -2.48 0.35 -0.07
CA LEU A 84 -3.30 -0.70 0.53
C LEU A 84 -2.46 -1.93 0.94
N ASP A 85 -1.43 -2.27 0.17
CA ASP A 85 -0.48 -3.33 0.53
C ASP A 85 0.32 -2.93 1.78
N PHE A 86 0.78 -1.68 1.87
CA PHE A 86 1.38 -1.12 3.09
C PHE A 86 0.46 -1.22 4.31
N LEU A 87 -0.83 -0.90 4.17
CA LEU A 87 -1.76 -0.98 5.30
C LEU A 87 -1.94 -2.42 5.80
N GLN A 88 -1.91 -3.41 4.92
CA GLN A 88 -1.94 -4.83 5.28
C GLN A 88 -0.66 -5.24 5.99
N TYR A 89 0.50 -4.90 5.39
CA TYR A 89 1.81 -5.14 5.97
C TYR A 89 1.96 -4.54 7.38
N PHE A 90 1.61 -3.26 7.53
CA PHE A 90 1.73 -2.53 8.79
C PHE A 90 0.73 -3.03 9.84
N GLY A 91 -0.45 -3.49 9.40
CA GLY A 91 -1.49 -4.03 10.27
C GLY A 91 -1.25 -5.46 10.77
N ASP A 92 -0.30 -6.21 10.19
CA ASP A 92 0.01 -7.59 10.56
C ASP A 92 0.84 -7.66 11.86
N ASN A 93 0.22 -7.29 12.98
CA ASN A 93 0.87 -7.26 14.30
C ASN A 93 1.59 -8.59 14.65
N PRO A 94 1.02 -9.79 14.41
CA PRO A 94 1.74 -11.05 14.64
C PRO A 94 3.07 -11.15 13.89
N ALA A 95 3.12 -10.78 12.61
CA ALA A 95 4.37 -10.78 11.84
C ALA A 95 5.31 -9.66 12.30
N ARG A 96 4.80 -8.44 12.47
CA ARG A 96 5.62 -7.27 12.82
C ARG A 96 6.21 -7.35 14.23
N ASN A 97 5.58 -8.09 15.16
CA ASN A 97 6.16 -8.38 16.47
C ASN A 97 7.36 -9.34 16.40
N GLN A 98 7.48 -10.15 15.34
CA GLN A 98 8.58 -11.09 15.17
C GLN A 98 9.74 -10.48 14.38
N ILE A 99 9.45 -9.74 13.30
CA ILE A 99 10.47 -9.28 12.35
C ILE A 99 10.55 -7.76 12.18
N GLY A 100 9.69 -6.99 12.87
CA GLY A 100 9.73 -5.54 12.84
C GLY A 100 9.19 -4.94 11.54
N TYR A 101 9.49 -3.66 11.32
CA TYR A 101 8.88 -2.85 10.25
C TYR A 101 9.88 -2.42 9.16
N GLU A 102 10.92 -3.21 8.92
CA GLU A 102 12.03 -2.84 8.02
C GLU A 102 11.61 -2.45 6.60
N LEU A 103 10.46 -2.92 6.09
CA LEU A 103 9.95 -2.65 4.74
C LEU A 103 9.19 -1.31 4.59
N SER A 104 8.93 -0.60 5.69
CA SER A 104 8.21 0.68 5.65
C SER A 104 8.84 1.75 4.74
N PRO A 105 10.18 1.96 4.71
CA PRO A 105 10.80 2.91 3.79
C PRO A 105 10.60 2.54 2.31
N GLU A 106 10.58 1.26 1.96
CA GLU A 106 10.46 0.77 0.59
C GLU A 106 9.05 1.03 0.05
N TYR A 107 8.01 0.79 0.87
CA TYR A 107 6.65 1.24 0.54
C TYR A 107 6.59 2.76 0.38
N PHE A 108 7.29 3.50 1.23
CA PHE A 108 7.25 4.97 1.19
C PHE A 108 7.81 5.52 -0.11
N GLU A 109 8.97 5.03 -0.51
CA GLU A 109 9.61 5.37 -1.78
C GLU A 109 8.79 4.90 -2.97
N ALA A 110 8.27 3.67 -2.94
CA ALA A 110 7.43 3.13 -4.02
C ALA A 110 6.21 4.00 -4.31
N ILE A 111 5.47 4.39 -3.28
CA ILE A 111 4.26 5.23 -3.43
C ILE A 111 4.64 6.59 -4.00
N LEU A 112 5.66 7.25 -3.46
CA LEU A 112 6.03 8.61 -3.87
C LEU A 112 6.76 8.67 -5.23
N ASN A 113 7.33 7.55 -5.69
CA ASN A 113 7.86 7.42 -7.05
C ASN A 113 6.73 7.48 -8.10
N HIS A 114 5.56 6.92 -7.78
CA HIS A 114 4.39 6.99 -8.65
C HIS A 114 3.60 8.29 -8.46
N ASP A 115 3.28 8.65 -7.21
CA ASP A 115 2.56 9.89 -6.90
C ASP A 115 3.27 10.71 -5.81
N PRO A 116 4.09 11.70 -6.18
CA PRO A 116 4.77 12.56 -5.19
C PRO A 116 3.80 13.45 -4.42
N TYR A 117 2.55 13.65 -4.88
CA TYR A 117 1.52 14.45 -4.21
C TYR A 117 0.67 13.62 -3.23
N PHE A 118 0.96 12.32 -3.08
CA PHE A 118 0.21 11.39 -2.24
C PHE A 118 0.34 11.71 -0.75
N ARG A 119 -0.64 12.45 -0.22
CA ARG A 119 -0.60 13.04 1.13
C ARG A 119 -0.50 12.01 2.24
N ASP A 120 -1.26 10.93 2.12
CA ASP A 120 -1.38 9.94 3.18
C ASP A 120 -0.06 9.18 3.37
N ALA A 121 0.76 9.08 2.33
CA ALA A 121 2.09 8.50 2.42
C ALA A 121 3.01 9.33 3.32
N TYR A 122 3.04 10.66 3.14
CA TYR A 122 3.81 11.53 4.03
C TYR A 122 3.30 11.54 5.47
N LEU A 123 2.02 11.24 5.70
CA LEU A 123 1.45 11.25 7.05
C LEU A 123 1.69 9.92 7.77
N PHE A 124 1.42 8.79 7.11
CA PHE A 124 1.49 7.46 7.71
C PHE A 124 2.89 6.85 7.59
N LEU A 125 3.50 6.91 6.40
CA LEU A 125 4.76 6.21 6.15
C LEU A 125 5.97 6.94 6.71
N SER A 126 5.93 8.26 6.89
CA SER A 126 7.00 8.97 7.58
C SER A 126 7.14 8.51 9.03
N GLY A 127 6.00 8.36 9.74
CA GLY A 127 5.95 7.88 11.12
C GLY A 127 6.30 6.40 11.21
N SER A 128 5.76 5.58 10.30
CA SER A 128 6.09 4.16 10.21
C SER A 128 7.61 3.94 10.01
N THR A 129 8.20 4.66 9.05
CA THR A 129 9.62 4.53 8.73
C THR A 129 10.52 5.09 9.84
N THR A 130 10.18 6.23 10.43
CA THR A 130 11.00 6.84 11.50
C THR A 130 10.85 6.12 12.83
N LEU A 131 9.62 5.88 13.29
CA LEU A 131 9.35 5.42 14.66
C LEU A 131 9.32 3.91 14.78
N TYR A 132 8.75 3.21 13.80
CA TYR A 132 8.58 1.75 13.87
C TYR A 132 9.75 1.00 13.23
N ALA A 133 10.21 1.45 12.05
CA ALA A 133 11.40 0.89 11.42
C ALA A 133 12.70 1.46 11.99
N GLY A 134 12.64 2.58 12.73
CA GLY A 134 13.84 3.21 13.30
C GLY A 134 14.77 3.81 12.25
N ARG A 135 14.24 4.22 11.09
CA ARG A 135 14.98 4.75 9.93
C ARG A 135 14.67 6.24 9.65
N PRO A 136 14.96 7.15 10.60
CA PRO A 136 14.75 8.58 10.40
C PRO A 136 15.64 9.18 9.30
N ASP A 137 16.84 8.61 9.10
CA ASP A 137 17.77 8.94 8.01
C ASP A 137 17.09 8.75 6.65
N ARG A 138 16.54 7.56 6.42
CA ARG A 138 15.88 7.21 5.16
C ARG A 138 14.58 7.99 4.97
N THR A 139 13.85 8.25 6.05
CA THR A 139 12.64 9.10 6.01
C THR A 139 12.96 10.50 5.48
N ILE A 140 14.03 11.13 5.99
CA ILE A 140 14.43 12.48 5.57
C ILE A 140 14.89 12.49 4.11
N GLU A 141 15.65 11.48 3.70
CA GLU A 141 16.13 11.33 2.33
C GLU A 141 14.96 11.27 1.34
N ILE A 142 14.03 10.34 1.54
CA ILE A 142 12.82 10.18 0.71
C ILE A 142 12.02 11.49 0.69
N MET A 143 11.74 12.06 1.85
CA MET A 143 10.97 13.31 1.92
C MET A 143 11.66 14.46 1.19
N ASN A 144 12.99 14.59 1.29
CA ASN A 144 13.73 15.64 0.59
C ASN A 144 13.65 15.47 -0.92
N GLU A 145 13.83 14.25 -1.40
CA GLU A 145 13.77 13.93 -2.82
C GLU A 145 12.39 14.29 -3.38
N HIS A 146 11.31 13.78 -2.80
CA HIS A 146 9.98 13.93 -3.40
C HIS A 146 9.36 15.30 -3.15
N ILE A 147 9.62 15.95 -2.01
CA ILE A 147 9.16 17.33 -1.78
C ILE A 147 9.82 18.30 -2.78
N SER A 148 11.08 18.05 -3.20
CA SER A 148 11.73 18.89 -4.20
C SER A 148 11.06 18.82 -5.59
N LYS A 149 10.35 17.71 -5.88
CA LYS A 149 9.57 17.50 -7.11
C LYS A 149 8.21 18.21 -7.07
N LEU A 150 7.76 18.69 -5.91
CA LEU A 150 6.49 19.42 -5.77
C LEU A 150 6.64 20.84 -6.34
N SER A 151 5.75 21.22 -7.26
CA SER A 151 5.77 22.55 -7.88
C SER A 151 5.60 23.66 -6.82
N PRO A 152 6.32 24.81 -6.91
CA PRO A 152 6.19 25.92 -5.95
C PRO A 152 4.77 26.50 -5.81
N ARG A 153 3.88 26.21 -6.76
CA ARG A 153 2.44 26.53 -6.70
C ARG A 153 1.66 25.41 -6.02
N VAL A 154 2.10 24.98 -4.84
CA VAL A 154 1.36 23.97 -4.07
C VAL A 154 0.09 24.64 -3.50
N PRO A 155 -1.12 24.08 -3.69
CA PRO A 155 -2.35 24.65 -3.12
C PRO A 155 -2.34 24.60 -1.58
N ASP A 156 -3.24 25.35 -0.93
CA ASP A 156 -3.45 25.67 0.53
C ASP A 156 -3.01 24.66 1.61
N LYS A 157 -2.69 23.42 1.25
CA LYS A 157 -2.29 22.33 2.15
C LYS A 157 -0.81 21.94 2.01
N ALA A 158 0.02 22.77 1.37
CA ALA A 158 1.49 22.63 1.31
C ALA A 158 2.14 22.56 2.70
N PHE A 159 1.49 23.20 3.67
CA PHE A 159 1.89 23.19 5.08
C PHE A 159 2.10 21.78 5.64
N LEU A 160 1.26 20.80 5.24
CA LEU A 160 1.35 19.43 5.76
C LEU A 160 2.69 18.77 5.42
N PHE A 161 3.20 18.96 4.20
CA PHE A 161 4.49 18.38 3.79
C PHE A 161 5.66 19.02 4.54
N GLY A 162 5.62 20.35 4.73
CA GLY A 162 6.64 21.07 5.50
C GLY A 162 6.62 20.72 6.99
N ALA A 163 5.43 20.64 7.60
CA ALA A 163 5.24 20.32 9.01
C ALA A 163 5.68 18.89 9.33
N THR A 164 5.28 17.91 8.49
CA THR A 164 5.72 16.51 8.63
C THR A 164 7.24 16.41 8.48
N LYS A 165 7.84 17.08 7.48
CA LYS A 165 9.30 17.10 7.31
C LYS A 165 10.02 17.70 8.52
N ALA A 166 9.53 18.82 9.04
CA ALA A 166 10.11 19.45 10.22
C ALA A 166 10.03 18.52 11.44
N GLN A 167 8.92 17.82 11.64
CA GLN A 167 8.76 16.84 12.70
C GLN A 167 9.78 15.70 12.59
N MET A 168 9.96 15.12 11.40
CA MET A 168 10.93 14.02 11.18
C MET A 168 12.37 14.49 11.39
N ASN A 169 12.74 15.70 10.92
CA ASN A 169 14.04 16.30 11.18
C ASN A 169 14.32 16.46 12.68
N CYS A 170 13.34 16.96 13.46
CA CYS A 170 13.49 17.09 14.90
C CYS A 170 13.74 15.73 15.57
N CYS A 171 12.99 14.69 15.19
CA CYS A 171 13.19 13.33 15.69
C CYS A 171 14.59 12.80 15.36
N PHE A 172 15.07 12.99 14.12
CA PHE A 172 16.42 12.58 13.72
C PHE A 172 17.51 13.26 14.55
N TRP A 173 17.47 14.59 14.67
CA TRP A 173 18.50 15.35 15.40
C TRP A 173 18.52 15.02 16.89
N GLU A 174 17.37 14.73 17.50
CA GLU A 174 17.31 14.26 18.88
C GLU A 174 17.92 12.86 19.03
N THR A 175 17.69 11.95 18.08
CA THR A 175 18.32 10.62 18.05
C THR A 175 19.84 10.72 17.89
N VAL A 176 20.35 11.53 16.96
CA VAL A 176 21.78 11.78 16.77
C VAL A 176 22.41 12.35 18.04
N ARG A 177 21.74 13.33 18.67
CA ARG A 177 22.18 13.95 19.93
C ARG A 177 22.26 12.92 21.06
N ARG A 178 21.27 12.03 21.20
CA ARG A 178 21.23 11.02 22.27
C ARG A 178 22.24 9.91 22.08
N LEU A 179 22.48 9.49 20.84
CA LEU A 179 23.34 8.35 20.53
C LEU A 179 24.80 8.72 20.26
N ASN A 180 25.13 10.03 20.24
CA ASN A 180 26.47 10.55 19.92
C ASN A 180 27.05 9.96 18.62
N VAL A 181 26.18 9.71 17.64
CA VAL A 181 26.54 9.10 16.37
C VAL A 181 27.17 10.16 15.46
N PRO A 182 28.37 9.93 14.90
CA PRO A 182 28.96 10.86 13.96
C PRO A 182 28.11 10.91 12.68
N LEU A 183 27.74 12.13 12.26
CA LEU A 183 27.03 12.35 11.00
C LEU A 183 27.92 11.86 9.85
N ARG A 184 27.42 10.90 9.06
CA ARG A 184 28.06 10.53 7.79
C ARG A 184 27.75 11.67 6.82
N GLN A 185 28.81 12.38 6.40
CA GLN A 185 28.73 13.48 5.41
C GLN A 185 28.47 12.95 4.02
#